data_AF-A0AAC8VHC2-F1
#
_entry.id   AF-A0AAC8VHC2-F1
#
_cell.length_a   1.000
_cell.length_b   1.000
_cell.length_c   1.000
_cell.angle_alpha   90.00
_cell.angle_beta   90.00
_cell.angle_gamma   90.00
#
_symmetry.space_group_name_H-M   'P 1'
#
loop_
_entity.id
_entity.type
_entity.pdbx_description
1 polymer ?
#
loop_
_entity_poly.entity_id
_entity_poly.type
_entity_poly.pdbx_seq_one_letter_code
_entity_poly.pdbx_strand_id
1 'polypeptide(L)' 'MIDSIDTAMAQLTHNSGSFATFTSAGVVRRALTQAGFVVKKIPGFAGKREMMRGWETI' A
#
# COMPACT_ATOMS: atom_id res chain seq x y z
N MET A 1 -15.77 -8.83 -14.12
CA MET A 1 -15.41 -8.06 -12.91
C MET A 1 -14.19 -7.24 -13.26
N ILE A 2 -14.20 -5.93 -13.08
CA ILE A 2 -12.97 -5.13 -13.15
C ILE A 2 -12.29 -5.28 -11.79
N ASP A 3 -11.06 -5.78 -11.78
CA ASP A 3 -10.27 -5.85 -10.55
C ASP A 3 -9.96 -4.44 -10.06
N SER A 4 -10.06 -4.22 -8.74
CA SER A 4 -9.66 -2.96 -8.12
C SER A 4 -8.17 -2.71 -8.33
N ILE A 5 -7.78 -1.44 -8.47
CA ILE A 5 -6.38 -1.05 -8.71
C ILE A 5 -5.42 -1.61 -7.64
N ASP A 6 -5.86 -1.71 -6.38
CA ASP A 6 -5.06 -2.29 -5.29
C ASP A 6 -4.72 -3.77 -5.53
N THR A 7 -5.68 -4.53 -6.05
CA THR A 7 -5.51 -5.95 -6.41
C THR A 7 -4.58 -6.11 -7.60
N ALA A 8 -4.77 -5.28 -8.64
CA ALA A 8 -3.90 -5.30 -9.81
C ALA A 8 -2.44 -4.95 -9.45
N MET A 9 -2.23 -3.98 -8.53
CA MET A 9 -0.90 -3.65 -8.02
C MET A 9 -0.26 -4.84 -7.30
N ALA A 10 -1.01 -5.55 -6.46
CA ALA A 10 -0.48 -6.74 -5.78
C ALA A 10 -0.06 -7.83 -6.78
N GLN A 11 -0.93 -8.15 -7.74
CA GLN A 11 -0.67 -9.18 -8.75
C GLN A 11 0.54 -8.89 -9.66
N LEU A 12 0.83 -7.61 -9.90
CA LEU A 12 1.95 -7.18 -10.75
C LEU A 12 3.23 -6.92 -9.94
N THR A 13 3.16 -6.93 -8.62
CA THR A 13 4.34 -6.76 -7.77
C THR A 13 5.13 -8.06 -7.78
N HIS A 14 6.45 -7.96 -7.96
CA HIS A 14 7.33 -9.13 -7.83
C HIS A 14 7.34 -9.60 -6.37
N ASN A 15 7.52 -10.90 -6.12
CA ASN A 15 7.69 -11.45 -4.77
C ASN A 15 8.68 -10.60 -3.96
N SER A 16 8.30 -10.25 -2.71
CA SER A 16 9.04 -9.33 -1.83
C SER A 16 9.18 -7.88 -2.33
N GLY A 17 8.40 -7.50 -3.35
CA GLY A 17 8.33 -6.14 -3.86
C GLY A 17 7.64 -5.19 -2.89
N SER A 18 7.79 -3.89 -3.12
CA SER A 18 7.33 -2.85 -2.20
C SER A 18 6.60 -1.72 -2.92
N PHE A 19 5.77 -0.99 -2.17
CA PHE A 19 5.10 0.22 -2.63
C PHE A 19 5.31 1.35 -1.62
N ALA A 20 5.12 2.59 -2.09
CA ALA A 20 5.03 3.79 -1.27
C ALA A 20 3.90 4.68 -1.78
N THR A 21 3.21 5.39 -0.88
CA THR A 21 2.19 6.37 -1.24
C THR A 21 2.19 7.54 -0.27
N PHE A 22 1.90 8.73 -0.79
CA PHE A 22 1.82 9.92 0.04
C PHE A 22 0.61 9.91 0.96
N THR A 23 -0.49 9.21 0.64
CA THR A 23 -1.71 9.23 1.47
C THR A 23 -1.57 8.40 2.75
N SER A 24 -2.38 8.71 3.76
CA SER A 24 -2.57 7.90 4.99
C SER A 24 -4.05 7.52 5.21
N ALA A 25 -4.87 7.63 4.16
CA ALA A 25 -6.31 7.38 4.23
C ALA A 25 -6.62 5.93 4.62
N GLY A 26 -7.58 5.76 5.55
CA GLY A 26 -7.95 4.44 6.06
C GLY A 26 -8.51 3.50 5.00
N VAL A 27 -9.23 4.03 4.01
CA VAL A 27 -9.77 3.24 2.88
C VAL A 27 -8.64 2.63 2.04
N VAL A 28 -7.62 3.42 1.71
CA VAL A 28 -6.46 2.97 0.93
C VAL A 28 -5.66 1.94 1.71
N ARG A 29 -5.43 2.18 3.01
CA ARG A 29 -4.74 1.19 3.86
C ARG A 29 -5.45 -0.15 3.86
N ARG A 30 -6.78 -0.16 4.02
CA ARG A 30 -7.57 -1.40 4.05
C ARG A 30 -7.54 -2.11 2.70
N ALA A 31 -7.70 -1.38 1.60
CA ALA A 31 -7.66 -1.95 0.26
C ALA A 31 -6.31 -2.61 -0.03
N LEU A 32 -5.19 -1.92 0.24
CA LEU A 32 -3.85 -2.47 0.06
C LEU A 32 -3.56 -3.67 0.98
N THR A 33 -4.08 -3.65 2.22
CA THR A 33 -3.98 -4.79 3.14
C THR A 33 -4.76 -5.99 2.61
N GLN A 34 -5.98 -5.77 2.10
CA GLN A 34 -6.83 -6.81 1.50
C GLN A 34 -6.24 -7.37 0.21
N ALA A 35 -5.51 -6.54 -0.55
CA ALA A 35 -4.80 -6.95 -1.75
C ALA A 35 -3.57 -7.85 -1.46
N GLY A 36 -3.13 -7.94 -0.21
CA GLY A 36 -2.02 -8.84 0.21
C GLY A 36 -0.77 -8.12 0.70
N PHE A 37 -0.74 -6.79 0.73
CA PHE A 37 0.42 -6.07 1.24
C PHE A 37 0.43 -5.99 2.77
N VAL A 38 1.63 -6.06 3.35
CA VAL A 38 1.90 -5.60 4.71
C VAL A 38 2.06 -4.08 4.67
N VAL A 39 1.10 -3.34 5.25
CA VAL A 39 1.07 -1.86 5.20
C VAL A 39 1.50 -1.22 6.51
N LYS A 40 2.48 -0.32 6.45
CA LYS A 40 2.99 0.46 7.59
C LYS A 40 2.77 1.96 7.39
N LYS A 41 2.24 2.63 8.42
CA LYS A 41 2.25 4.08 8.54
C LYS A 41 3.63 4.55 9.01
N ILE A 42 4.16 5.57 8.36
CA ILE A 42 5.45 6.18 8.64
C ILE A 42 5.31 7.71 8.68
N PRO A 43 6.24 8.45 9.30
CA PRO A 43 6.22 9.92 9.26
C PRO A 43 6.15 10.42 7.81
N GLY A 44 5.33 11.44 7.57
CA GLY A 44 5.21 12.06 6.25
C GLY A 44 6.28 13.12 6.00
N PHE A 45 6.42 13.51 4.73
CA PHE A 45 7.34 14.56 4.31
C PHE A 45 6.76 15.97 4.48
N ALA A 46 7.62 16.99 4.65
CA ALA A 46 7.26 18.41 4.69
C ALA A 46 6.09 18.76 5.62
N GLY A 47 6.15 18.31 6.87
CA GLY A 47 5.13 18.59 7.88
C GLY A 47 3.89 17.70 7.80
N LYS A 48 3.81 16.78 6.83
CA LYS A 48 2.75 15.78 6.78
C LYS A 48 2.91 14.79 7.93
N ARG A 49 1.84 14.61 8.73
CA ARG A 49 1.88 13.75 9.92
C ARG A 49 2.28 12.31 9.61
N GLU A 50 1.65 11.70 8.61
CA GLU A 50 1.91 10.30 8.24
C GLU A 50 1.77 10.09 6.73
N MET A 51 2.52 9.16 6.18
CA MET A 51 2.34 8.53 4.86
C MET A 51 2.46 7.01 4.99
N MET A 52 2.34 6.26 3.89
CA MET A 52 2.36 4.80 3.95
C MET A 52 3.37 4.19 2.99
N ARG A 53 3.94 3.07 3.43
CA ARG A 53 4.71 2.14 2.59
C ARG A 53 4.35 0.71 2.97
N GLY A 54 4.63 -0.23 2.09
CA GLY A 54 4.41 -1.64 2.38
C GLY A 54 5.15 -2.55 1.42
N TRP A 55 5.02 -3.84 1.66
CA TRP A 55 5.68 -4.88 0.88
C TRP A 55 4.81 -6.13 0.82
N GLU A 56 4.98 -6.89 -0.25
CA GLU A 56 4.39 -8.22 -0.38
C GLU A 56 5.19 -9.22 0.48
N THR A 57 4.51 -10.13 1.15
CA THR A 57 5.16 -11.23 1.88
C THR A 57 5.19 -12.46 0.98
N ILE A 58 6.27 -13.25 1.07
CA ILE A 58 6.48 -14.51 0.33
C ILE A 58 5.37 -15.52 0.65
#